data_AF-A0A4V1ATL2-F1
#
_entry.id   AF-A0A4V1ATL2-F1
#
_cell.length_a   1.000
_cell.length_b   1.000
_cell.length_c   1.000
_cell.angle_alpha   90.00
_cell.angle_beta   90.00
_cell.angle_gamma   90.00
#
_symmetry.space_group_name_H-M   'P 1'
#
loop_
_entity.id
_entity.type
_entity.pdbx_description
1 polymer ?
#
loop_
_entity_poly.entity_id
_entity_poly.type
_entity_poly.pdbx_seq_one_letter_code
_entity_poly.pdbx_strand_id
1 'polypeptide(L)'
;MLKKLALAGSFGLCVLAQAQAAPLYYTITATYTGLADYNTGEFDPARTGQLRAVGYDTNTDGQINADEILTFSFDYISIDHYLIDTYGRCGRDGMGTSWCLDQFSYNGDNALTFEAWEHSTYFEASSGSYVSSGEAAYSYFQYTWGEGITRYDGFRWTPNTQTSIAVSVSAVPEPATYAMFGAGLCAVGAIVRRRRKQTAA
;
A
#
# COMPACT_ATOMS: atom_id res chain seq x y z
N MET A 1 0.28 -18.03 -63.04
CA MET A 1 -0.41 -17.03 -62.18
C MET A 1 -0.62 -17.51 -60.74
N LEU A 2 0.01 -18.60 -60.30
CA LEU A 2 -0.16 -19.21 -58.96
C LEU A 2 0.86 -18.74 -57.90
N LYS A 3 1.71 -17.74 -58.21
CA LYS A 3 2.79 -17.28 -57.32
C LYS A 3 2.45 -15.99 -56.54
N LYS A 4 1.28 -15.40 -56.77
CA LYS A 4 0.84 -14.15 -56.12
C LYS A 4 -0.10 -14.35 -54.92
N LEU A 5 -0.53 -15.59 -54.66
CA LEU A 5 -1.51 -15.91 -53.61
C LEU A 5 -0.88 -16.26 -52.24
N ALA A 6 0.45 -16.33 -52.13
CA ALA A 6 1.11 -16.66 -50.87
C ALA A 6 1.29 -15.46 -49.92
N LEU A 7 0.93 -14.23 -50.31
CA LEU A 7 1.15 -13.02 -49.51
C LEU A 7 -0.05 -12.56 -48.67
N ALA A 8 -1.20 -13.21 -48.79
CA ALA A 8 -2.43 -12.77 -48.12
C ALA A 8 -2.76 -13.52 -46.82
N GLY A 9 -1.98 -14.53 -46.43
CA GLY A 9 -2.27 -15.39 -45.28
C GLY A 9 -1.59 -15.01 -43.95
N SER A 10 -0.69 -14.03 -43.91
CA SER A 10 0.23 -13.84 -42.77
C SER A 10 -0.17 -12.76 -41.76
N PHE A 11 -1.31 -12.09 -41.91
CA PHE A 11 -1.75 -11.02 -40.99
C PHE A 11 -2.71 -11.49 -39.88
N GLY A 12 -2.99 -12.80 -39.78
CA GLY A 12 -4.00 -13.36 -38.88
C GLY A 12 -3.55 -13.69 -37.45
N LEU A 13 -2.30 -13.41 -37.08
CA LEU A 13 -1.82 -13.55 -35.69
C LEU A 13 -1.75 -12.16 -35.05
N CYS A 14 -2.89 -11.47 -34.97
CA CYS A 14 -3.06 -10.44 -33.96
C CYS A 14 -3.04 -11.16 -32.62
N VAL A 15 -1.83 -11.19 -32.04
CA VAL A 15 -1.54 -11.49 -30.65
C VAL A 15 -2.68 -10.93 -29.80
N LEU A 16 -3.45 -11.81 -29.17
CA LEU A 16 -4.29 -11.47 -28.03
C LEU A 16 -3.33 -11.11 -26.89
N ALA A 17 -2.69 -9.93 -27.00
CA ALA A 17 -2.03 -9.32 -25.87
C ALA A 17 -3.18 -8.89 -24.97
N GLN A 18 -3.53 -9.74 -24.00
CA GLN A 18 -4.30 -9.28 -22.85
C GLN A 18 -3.46 -8.19 -22.20
N ALA A 19 -3.81 -6.93 -22.47
CA ALA A 19 -3.34 -5.81 -21.69
C ALA A 19 -3.97 -5.99 -20.31
N GLN A 20 -3.27 -6.66 -19.39
CA GLN A 20 -3.58 -6.49 -17.98
C GLN A 20 -3.19 -5.05 -17.63
N ALA A 21 -4.08 -4.37 -16.91
CA ALA A 21 -3.73 -3.08 -16.36
C ALA A 21 -2.61 -3.30 -15.34
N ALA A 22 -1.54 -2.51 -15.44
CA ALA A 22 -0.48 -2.54 -14.45
C ALA A 22 -1.07 -2.33 -13.05
N PRO A 23 -0.66 -3.12 -12.03
CA PRO A 23 -1.11 -2.88 -10.67
C PRO A 23 -0.72 -1.46 -10.26
N LEU A 24 -1.71 -0.70 -9.80
CA LEU A 24 -1.52 0.67 -9.35
C LEU A 24 -0.90 0.65 -7.96
N TYR A 25 0.19 1.41 -7.79
CA TYR A 25 0.86 1.55 -6.51
C TYR A 25 0.34 2.78 -5.78
N TYR A 26 -0.21 2.58 -4.59
CA TYR A 26 -0.80 3.62 -3.77
C TYR A 26 0.11 3.95 -2.60
N THR A 27 0.37 5.25 -2.41
CA THR A 27 0.89 5.79 -1.16
C THR A 27 -0.17 6.67 -0.55
N ILE A 28 -0.77 6.21 0.53
CA ILE A 28 -1.81 6.89 1.30
C ILE A 28 -1.15 7.52 2.50
N THR A 29 -1.29 8.82 2.66
CA THR A 29 -0.86 9.56 3.84
C THR A 29 -2.06 10.28 4.43
N ALA A 30 -2.19 10.24 5.75
CA ALA A 30 -3.23 11.00 6.44
C ALA A 30 -2.64 11.71 7.64
N THR A 31 -3.08 12.94 7.86
CA THR A 31 -2.74 13.73 9.03
C THR A 31 -4.03 14.03 9.79
N TYR A 32 -4.05 13.63 11.06
CA TYR A 32 -5.09 13.96 12.02
C TYR A 32 -4.60 15.13 12.86
N THR A 33 -5.44 16.15 13.06
CA THR A 33 -5.15 17.30 13.91
C THR A 33 -6.31 17.57 14.86
N GLY A 34 -6.01 18.06 16.06
CA GLY A 34 -7.02 18.23 17.10
C GLY A 34 -7.37 16.89 17.74
N LEU A 35 -6.53 16.44 18.65
CA LEU A 35 -6.65 15.14 19.32
C LEU A 35 -6.71 15.36 20.83
N ALA A 36 -7.46 14.51 21.53
CA ALA A 36 -7.50 14.56 23.00
C ALA A 36 -6.41 13.68 23.60
N ASP A 37 -5.87 14.07 24.75
CA ASP A 37 -4.94 13.23 25.49
C ASP A 37 -5.60 11.91 25.92
N TYR A 38 -4.87 10.79 25.77
CA TYR A 38 -5.44 9.48 26.08
C TYR A 38 -5.84 9.34 27.55
N ASN A 39 -5.05 9.91 28.45
CA ASN A 39 -5.20 9.76 29.89
C ASN A 39 -6.13 10.82 30.49
N THR A 40 -5.97 12.08 30.09
CA THR A 40 -6.75 13.19 30.66
C THR A 40 -8.03 13.50 29.89
N GLY A 41 -8.12 13.11 28.62
CA GLY A 41 -9.21 13.50 27.72
C GLY A 41 -9.17 14.98 27.32
N GLU A 42 -8.12 15.72 27.69
CA GLU A 42 -7.98 17.13 27.36
C GLU A 42 -7.72 17.29 25.86
N PHE A 43 -8.58 18.07 25.19
CA PHE A 43 -8.46 18.34 23.76
C PHE A 43 -7.35 19.34 23.47
N ASP A 44 -6.40 18.95 22.62
CA ASP A 44 -5.34 19.81 22.12
C ASP A 44 -5.49 20.01 20.59
N PRO A 45 -5.84 21.23 20.12
CA PRO A 45 -6.01 21.51 18.70
C PRO A 45 -4.71 21.37 17.89
N ALA A 46 -3.54 21.45 18.53
CA ALA A 46 -2.24 21.36 17.88
C ALA A 46 -1.68 19.93 17.86
N ARG A 47 -2.23 18.99 18.64
CA ARG A 47 -1.78 17.60 18.64
C ARG A 47 -2.11 16.93 17.30
N THR A 48 -1.14 16.19 16.77
CA THR A 48 -1.24 15.55 15.45
C THR A 48 -0.94 14.05 15.50
N GLY A 49 -1.64 13.27 14.69
CA GLY A 49 -1.30 11.88 14.38
C GLY A 49 -1.08 11.70 12.88
N GLN A 50 -0.11 10.88 12.49
CA GLN A 50 0.24 10.69 11.07
C GLN A 50 0.14 9.22 10.69
N LEU A 51 -0.65 8.95 9.65
CA LEU A 51 -0.71 7.68 8.96
C LEU A 51 0.16 7.74 7.71
N ARG A 52 0.87 6.64 7.45
CA ARG A 52 1.35 6.31 6.11
C ARG A 52 1.07 4.84 5.83
N ALA A 53 0.43 4.58 4.69
CA ALA A 53 0.14 3.25 4.22
C ALA A 53 0.51 3.11 2.74
N VAL A 54 1.02 1.95 2.36
CA VAL A 54 1.48 1.65 1.00
C VAL A 54 0.90 0.32 0.58
N GLY A 55 0.36 0.25 -0.64
CA GLY A 55 -0.28 -0.96 -1.14
C GLY A 55 -0.46 -1.00 -2.64
N TYR A 56 -0.92 -2.14 -3.15
CA TYR A 56 -1.33 -2.33 -4.53
C TYR A 56 -2.83 -2.61 -4.60
N ASP A 57 -3.57 -1.93 -5.46
CA ASP A 57 -4.92 -2.37 -5.83
C ASP A 57 -4.79 -3.60 -6.74
N THR A 58 -4.77 -4.79 -6.12
CA THR A 58 -4.49 -6.06 -6.80
C THR A 58 -5.72 -6.63 -7.47
N ASN A 59 -6.90 -6.32 -6.92
CA ASN A 59 -8.18 -6.78 -7.44
C ASN A 59 -8.81 -5.78 -8.43
N THR A 60 -8.22 -4.58 -8.57
CA THR A 60 -8.63 -3.49 -9.46
C THR A 60 -10.03 -2.95 -9.18
N ASP A 61 -10.47 -2.99 -7.92
CA ASP A 61 -11.80 -2.51 -7.50
C ASP A 61 -11.81 -1.03 -7.08
N GLY A 62 -10.64 -0.37 -7.08
CA GLY A 62 -10.48 1.03 -6.72
C GLY A 62 -10.50 1.30 -5.21
N GLN A 63 -10.54 0.25 -4.39
CA GLN A 63 -10.44 0.32 -2.94
C GLN A 63 -9.13 -0.34 -2.51
N ILE A 64 -8.55 0.16 -1.42
CA ILE A 64 -7.35 -0.44 -0.82
C ILE A 64 -7.76 -1.06 0.51
N ASN A 65 -7.69 -2.38 0.57
CA ASN A 65 -8.03 -3.15 1.76
C ASN A 65 -6.78 -3.62 2.49
N ALA A 66 -6.93 -4.15 3.71
CA ALA A 66 -5.80 -4.63 4.50
C ALA A 66 -4.95 -5.70 3.79
N ASP A 67 -5.55 -6.57 2.97
CA ASP A 67 -4.83 -7.61 2.20
C ASP A 67 -3.92 -7.03 1.10
N GLU A 68 -4.11 -5.76 0.77
CA GLU A 68 -3.41 -5.05 -0.30
C GLU A 68 -2.31 -4.13 0.22
N ILE A 69 -2.20 -4.02 1.55
CA ILE A 69 -1.20 -3.21 2.22
C ILE A 69 0.11 -3.97 2.35
N LEU A 70 1.17 -3.32 1.91
CA LEU A 70 2.56 -3.76 2.07
C LEU A 70 3.22 -3.06 3.25
N THR A 71 2.84 -1.83 3.58
CA THR A 71 3.46 -1.11 4.70
C THR A 71 2.41 -0.28 5.37
N PHE A 72 2.40 -0.32 6.69
CA PHE A 72 1.50 0.47 7.52
C PHE A 72 2.31 1.11 8.63
N SER A 73 2.15 2.42 8.84
CA SER A 73 2.73 3.09 9.99
C SER A 73 1.78 4.16 10.51
N PHE A 74 1.56 4.17 11.82
CA PHE A 74 0.83 5.21 12.51
C PHE A 74 1.48 5.46 13.87
N ASP A 75 2.11 6.62 14.02
CA ASP A 75 2.77 7.08 15.24
C ASP A 75 3.60 5.99 15.96
N TYR A 76 3.03 5.33 16.97
CA TYR A 76 3.65 4.26 17.77
C TYR A 76 3.74 2.88 17.10
N ILE A 77 3.18 2.70 15.90
CA ILE A 77 3.12 1.41 15.20
C ILE A 77 3.78 1.56 13.82
N SER A 78 4.66 0.62 13.47
CA SER A 78 5.21 0.49 12.12
C SER A 78 5.33 -0.98 11.73
N ILE A 79 4.58 -1.38 10.70
CA ILE A 79 4.59 -2.71 10.11
C ILE A 79 5.21 -2.59 8.71
N ASP A 80 6.46 -3.02 8.60
CA ASP A 80 7.22 -2.93 7.36
C ASP A 80 6.85 -4.02 6.34
N HIS A 81 7.16 -3.73 5.06
CA HIS A 81 6.93 -4.66 3.95
C HIS A 81 7.54 -6.04 4.16
N TYR A 82 8.76 -6.12 4.67
CA TYR A 82 9.38 -7.42 4.93
C TYR A 82 8.57 -8.27 5.93
N LEU A 83 7.94 -7.65 6.94
CA LEU A 83 7.14 -8.37 7.92
C LEU A 83 5.85 -8.90 7.29
N ILE A 84 5.15 -8.06 6.52
CA ILE A 84 3.92 -8.45 5.82
C ILE A 84 4.20 -9.53 4.78
N ASP A 85 5.29 -9.42 4.01
CA ASP A 85 5.66 -10.41 2.98
C ASP A 85 6.06 -11.75 3.61
N THR A 86 6.76 -11.73 4.75
CA THR A 86 7.29 -12.95 5.39
C THR A 86 6.25 -13.65 6.27
N TYR A 87 5.47 -12.90 7.05
CA TYR A 87 4.59 -13.45 8.08
C TYR A 87 3.11 -13.13 7.86
N GLY A 88 2.79 -12.30 6.87
CA GLY A 88 1.45 -11.77 6.66
C GLY A 88 1.15 -10.55 7.52
N ARG A 89 -0.10 -10.08 7.42
CA ARG A 89 -0.61 -8.90 8.17
C ARG A 89 -0.54 -9.07 9.67
N CYS A 90 -0.64 -10.31 10.13
CA CYS A 90 -0.55 -10.72 11.52
C CYS A 90 0.61 -11.67 11.67
N GLY A 91 1.53 -11.38 12.57
CA GLY A 91 2.75 -12.15 12.70
C GLY A 91 3.33 -12.09 14.10
N ARG A 92 4.32 -12.95 14.30
CA ARG A 92 5.17 -12.93 15.48
C ARG A 92 6.60 -13.19 15.05
N ASP A 93 7.54 -12.40 15.54
CA ASP A 93 8.96 -12.66 15.37
C ASP A 93 9.45 -13.73 16.36
N GLY A 94 10.65 -14.25 16.12
CA GLY A 94 11.30 -15.18 17.05
C GLY A 94 11.77 -14.56 18.37
N MET A 95 11.61 -13.24 18.55
CA MET A 95 12.15 -12.45 19.66
C MET A 95 11.09 -12.02 20.67
N GLY A 96 9.82 -12.35 20.45
CA GLY A 96 8.72 -12.06 21.38
C GLY A 96 7.87 -10.86 20.99
N THR A 97 8.07 -10.29 19.81
CA THR A 97 7.23 -9.25 19.20
C THR A 97 6.15 -9.89 18.34
N SER A 98 4.94 -9.37 18.42
CA SER A 98 3.79 -9.75 17.61
C SER A 98 3.09 -8.50 17.12
N TRP A 99 2.49 -8.58 15.94
CA TRP A 99 1.77 -7.46 15.33
C TRP A 99 0.57 -7.97 14.55
N CYS A 100 -0.38 -7.06 14.30
CA CYS A 100 -1.46 -7.25 13.35
C CYS A 100 -1.88 -5.93 12.72
N LEU A 101 -2.16 -5.98 11.43
CA LEU A 101 -3.04 -5.05 10.74
C LEU A 101 -4.41 -5.72 10.58
N ASP A 102 -5.28 -5.54 11.56
CA ASP A 102 -6.59 -6.20 11.64
C ASP A 102 -7.58 -5.60 10.64
N GLN A 103 -7.56 -4.28 10.48
CA GLN A 103 -8.43 -3.56 9.57
C GLN A 103 -7.65 -2.50 8.81
N PHE A 104 -7.95 -2.37 7.52
CA PHE A 104 -7.58 -1.24 6.69
C PHE A 104 -8.55 -1.18 5.52
N SER A 105 -9.11 -0.01 5.27
CA SER A 105 -9.96 0.26 4.11
C SER A 105 -9.86 1.73 3.73
N TYR A 106 -9.58 1.99 2.45
CA TYR A 106 -9.63 3.30 1.83
C TYR A 106 -10.36 3.23 0.48
N ASN A 107 -11.39 4.05 0.31
CA ASN A 107 -12.26 4.02 -0.88
C ASN A 107 -12.19 5.30 -1.75
N GLY A 108 -11.28 6.24 -1.47
CA GLY A 108 -11.18 7.49 -2.22
C GLY A 108 -12.01 8.67 -1.68
N ASP A 109 -13.05 8.43 -0.89
CA ASP A 109 -14.02 9.45 -0.43
C ASP A 109 -13.70 10.00 0.97
N ASN A 110 -12.42 10.03 1.36
CA ASN A 110 -11.95 10.33 2.72
C ASN A 110 -12.42 9.35 3.82
N ALA A 111 -13.09 8.24 3.47
CA ALA A 111 -13.39 7.18 4.43
C ALA A 111 -12.16 6.26 4.56
N LEU A 112 -11.29 6.61 5.50
CA LEU A 112 -10.11 5.85 5.87
C LEU A 112 -10.36 5.20 7.24
N THR A 113 -10.43 3.88 7.26
CA THR A 113 -10.58 3.09 8.49
C THR A 113 -9.41 2.15 8.65
N PHE A 114 -8.88 2.04 9.86
CA PHE A 114 -7.81 1.11 10.16
C PHE A 114 -7.76 0.75 11.64
N GLU A 115 -7.27 -0.46 11.88
CA GLU A 115 -6.99 -0.99 13.21
C GLU A 115 -5.70 -1.80 13.13
N ALA A 116 -4.76 -1.49 14.02
CA ALA A 116 -3.50 -2.20 14.09
C ALA A 116 -2.99 -2.24 15.54
N TRP A 117 -2.20 -3.26 15.84
CA TRP A 117 -1.50 -3.35 17.11
C TRP A 117 -0.15 -4.00 16.97
N GLU A 118 0.70 -3.71 17.95
CA GLU A 118 1.98 -4.35 18.16
C GLU A 118 2.11 -4.68 19.65
N HIS A 119 2.73 -5.80 19.96
CA HIS A 119 2.99 -6.22 21.32
C HIS A 119 4.35 -6.90 21.39
N SER A 120 5.20 -6.45 22.30
CA SER A 120 6.51 -7.03 22.56
C SER A 120 6.57 -7.54 23.98
N THR A 121 7.07 -8.76 24.15
CA THR A 121 7.38 -9.35 25.44
C THR A 121 8.88 -9.54 25.56
N TYR A 122 9.47 -8.97 26.61
CA TYR A 122 10.88 -9.17 26.91
C TYR A 122 11.08 -9.43 28.39
N PHE A 123 11.41 -10.69 28.71
CA PHE A 123 11.73 -11.13 30.07
C PHE A 123 10.64 -10.73 31.09
N GLU A 124 10.91 -9.69 31.88
CA GLU A 124 10.06 -9.19 32.97
C GLU A 124 9.25 -7.93 32.59
N ALA A 125 9.16 -7.61 31.29
CA ALA A 125 8.36 -6.50 30.81
C ALA A 125 7.61 -6.85 29.53
N SER A 126 6.50 -6.14 29.31
CA SER A 126 5.82 -6.12 28.03
C SER A 126 5.47 -4.69 27.66
N SER A 127 5.57 -4.38 26.38
CA SER A 127 5.09 -3.14 25.80
C SER A 127 4.14 -3.46 24.67
N GLY A 128 3.33 -2.49 24.29
CA GLY A 128 2.53 -2.62 23.09
C GLY A 128 2.00 -1.28 22.65
N SER A 129 1.53 -1.27 21.42
CA SER A 129 0.89 -0.13 20.80
C SER A 129 -0.41 -0.61 20.17
N TYR A 130 -1.42 0.24 20.21
CA TYR A 130 -2.71 -0.01 19.58
C TYR A 130 -3.17 1.25 18.88
N VAL A 131 -3.77 1.10 17.72
CA VAL A 131 -4.49 2.17 17.04
C VAL A 131 -5.77 1.65 16.43
N SER A 132 -6.85 2.42 16.65
CA SER A 132 -8.13 2.27 15.95
C SER A 132 -8.60 3.65 15.50
N SER A 133 -8.75 3.82 14.19
CA SER A 133 -9.15 5.09 13.57
C SER A 133 -10.50 5.55 14.10
N GLY A 134 -10.57 6.79 14.58
CA GLY A 134 -11.80 7.34 15.15
C GLY A 134 -12.04 7.00 16.62
N GLU A 135 -11.17 6.19 17.25
CA GLU A 135 -11.24 5.85 18.66
C GLU A 135 -10.01 6.34 19.43
N ALA A 136 -8.89 5.61 19.37
CA ALA A 136 -7.70 5.90 20.15
C ALA A 136 -6.43 5.33 19.51
N ALA A 137 -5.30 5.98 19.78
CA ALA A 137 -3.97 5.49 19.51
C ALA A 137 -3.16 5.63 20.79
N TYR A 138 -2.50 4.57 21.22
CA TYR A 138 -1.68 4.62 22.42
C TYR A 138 -0.58 3.58 22.38
N SER A 139 0.48 3.86 23.12
CA SER A 139 1.49 2.90 23.53
C SER A 139 1.41 2.67 25.04
N TYR A 140 1.85 1.50 25.48
CA TYR A 140 1.97 1.18 26.89
C TYR A 140 3.25 0.41 27.19
N PHE A 141 3.65 0.49 28.46
CA PHE A 141 4.71 -0.32 29.03
C PHE A 141 4.28 -0.80 30.41
N GLN A 142 4.52 -2.08 30.70
CA GLN A 142 4.23 -2.72 31.99
C GLN A 142 5.31 -3.75 32.36
N TYR A 143 5.60 -3.89 33.66
CA TYR A 143 6.42 -4.97 34.18
C TYR A 143 5.55 -6.20 34.48
N THR A 144 6.01 -7.40 34.14
CA THR A 144 5.28 -8.66 34.38
C THR A 144 5.36 -9.17 35.83
N TRP A 145 6.26 -8.62 36.66
CA TRP A 145 6.39 -8.96 38.08
C TRP A 145 6.31 -7.71 38.98
N GLY A 146 5.34 -7.70 39.91
CA GLY A 146 5.10 -6.62 40.89
C GLY A 146 3.84 -5.78 40.61
N GLU A 147 3.50 -4.87 41.53
CA GLU A 147 2.49 -3.81 41.33
C GLU A 147 3.04 -2.75 40.35
N GLY A 148 3.28 -3.14 39.10
CA GLY A 148 3.80 -2.26 38.07
C GLY A 148 2.74 -1.28 37.59
N ILE A 149 3.02 0.03 37.65
CA ILE A 149 2.20 1.06 37.02
C ILE A 149 2.27 0.87 35.50
N THR A 150 1.16 0.52 34.87
CA THR A 150 1.05 0.60 33.41
C THR A 150 1.01 2.07 33.01
N ARG A 151 1.98 2.50 32.23
CA ARG A 151 2.01 3.86 31.67
C ARG A 151 1.43 3.80 30.27
N TYR A 152 0.44 4.65 30.01
CA TYR A 152 -0.12 4.86 28.68
C TYR A 152 0.33 6.22 28.16
N ASP A 153 0.79 6.28 26.92
CA ASP A 153 1.00 7.53 26.18
C ASP A 153 0.25 7.45 24.87
N GLY A 154 -0.45 8.52 24.49
CA GLY A 154 -1.25 8.51 23.29
C GLY A 154 -2.34 9.56 23.24
N PHE A 155 -3.31 9.32 22.37
CA PHE A 155 -4.42 10.21 22.15
C PHE A 155 -5.71 9.50 21.75
N ARG A 156 -6.81 10.26 21.78
CA ARG A 156 -8.15 9.86 21.36
C ARG A 156 -8.61 10.79 20.25
N TRP A 157 -9.31 10.20 19.28
CA TRP A 157 -10.08 10.99 18.33
C TRP A 157 -11.25 11.64 19.06
N THR A 158 -11.64 12.81 18.58
CA THR A 158 -12.80 13.54 19.07
C THR A 158 -13.67 13.96 17.89
N PRO A 159 -14.93 14.36 18.12
CA PRO A 159 -15.75 14.96 17.07
C PRO A 159 -15.14 16.21 16.41
N ASN A 160 -14.17 16.86 17.08
CA ASN A 160 -13.46 18.04 16.56
C ASN A 160 -12.16 17.69 15.81
N THR A 161 -11.79 16.41 15.74
CA THR A 161 -10.58 15.97 15.04
C THR A 161 -10.75 16.18 13.54
N GLN A 162 -9.80 16.91 12.95
CA GLN A 162 -9.77 17.15 11.51
C GLN A 162 -8.85 16.13 10.87
N THR A 163 -9.23 15.67 9.67
CA THR A 163 -8.46 14.69 8.92
C THR A 163 -8.14 15.26 7.54
N SER A 164 -6.87 15.20 7.16
CA SER A 164 -6.39 15.54 5.82
C SER A 164 -5.75 14.31 5.20
N ILE A 165 -6.27 13.84 4.07
CA ILE A 165 -5.76 12.65 3.36
C ILE A 165 -5.13 13.10 2.05
N ALA A 166 -3.93 12.61 1.77
CA ALA A 166 -3.24 12.79 0.51
C ALA A 166 -2.87 11.41 -0.05
N VAL A 167 -3.24 11.18 -1.31
CA VAL A 167 -2.96 9.93 -2.02
C VAL A 167 -2.12 10.22 -3.24
N SER A 168 -1.01 9.50 -3.35
CA SER A 168 -0.19 9.45 -4.56
C SER A 168 -0.36 8.08 -5.21
N VAL A 169 -0.73 8.09 -6.49
CA VAL A 169 -0.84 6.88 -7.29
C VAL A 169 0.26 6.91 -8.34
N SER A 170 1.08 5.86 -8.40
CA SER A 170 2.06 5.67 -9.46
C SER A 170 1.76 4.40 -10.24
N ALA A 171 1.72 4.52 -11.57
CA ALA A 171 1.67 3.37 -12.45
C ALA A 171 3.10 2.84 -12.63
N VAL A 172 3.33 1.58 -12.27
CA VAL A 172 4.60 0.90 -12.57
C VAL A 172 4.52 0.39 -14.01
N PRO A 173 5.35 0.87 -14.96
CA PRO A 173 5.29 0.39 -16.33
C PRO A 173 5.62 -1.10 -16.39
N GLU A 174 4.70 -1.90 -16.90
CA GLU A 174 4.95 -3.34 -17.04
C GLU A 174 6.12 -3.60 -18.00
N PRO A 175 6.92 -4.65 -17.79
CA PRO A 175 7.95 -5.08 -18.74
C PRO A 175 7.39 -5.30 -20.16
N ALA A 176 6.13 -5.72 -20.27
CA ALA A 176 5.43 -5.90 -21.54
C ALA A 176 5.27 -4.58 -22.32
N THR A 177 5.18 -3.44 -21.64
CA THR A 177 5.10 -2.12 -22.28
C THR A 177 6.36 -1.83 -23.09
N TYR A 178 7.53 -2.15 -22.55
CA TYR A 178 8.81 -2.00 -23.25
C TYR A 178 8.94 -2.99 -24.41
N ALA A 179 8.43 -4.22 -24.24
CA ALA A 179 8.40 -5.21 -25.31
C ALA A 179 7.50 -4.77 -26.48
N MET A 180 6.32 -4.23 -26.20
CA MET A 180 5.40 -3.69 -27.22
C MET A 180 5.96 -2.45 -27.91
N PHE A 181 6.62 -1.55 -27.16
CA PHE A 181 7.32 -0.41 -27.73
C PHE A 181 8.47 -0.87 -28.67
N GLY A 182 9.27 -1.83 -28.22
CA GLY A 182 10.33 -2.45 -29.02
C GLY A 182 9.78 -3.12 -30.28
N ALA A 183 8.71 -3.89 -30.17
CA ALA A 183 8.04 -4.53 -31.29
C ALA A 183 7.50 -3.50 -32.30
N GLY A 184 6.92 -2.40 -31.82
CA GLY A 184 6.49 -1.27 -32.65
C GLY A 184 7.64 -0.66 -33.44
N LEU A 185 8.79 -0.42 -32.79
CA LEU A 185 10.00 0.08 -33.47
C LEU A 185 10.53 -0.91 -34.52
N CYS A 186 10.55 -2.21 -34.22
CA CYS A 186 10.94 -3.23 -35.19
C CYS A 186 10.02 -3.26 -36.42
N ALA A 187 8.71 -3.13 -36.22
CA ALA A 187 7.73 -3.08 -37.31
C ALA A 187 7.94 -1.85 -38.21
N VAL A 188 8.14 -0.66 -37.62
CA VAL A 188 8.46 0.56 -38.37
C VAL A 188 9.76 0.41 -39.15
N GLY A 189 10.82 -0.13 -38.54
CA GLY A 189 12.10 -0.39 -39.20
C GLY A 189 11.97 -1.33 -40.41
N ALA A 190 11.15 -2.38 -40.29
CA ALA A 190 10.88 -3.31 -41.38
C ALA A 190 10.16 -2.63 -42.55
N ILE A 191 9.18 -1.76 -42.28
CA ILE A 191 8.45 -0.99 -43.30
C ILE A 191 9.39 -0.04 -44.05
N VAL A 192 10.24 0.71 -43.33
CA VAL A 192 11.21 1.64 -43.94
C VAL A 192 12.21 0.89 -44.83
N ARG A 193 12.72 -0.27 -44.37
CA ARG A 193 13.63 -1.10 -45.17
C ARG A 193 12.96 -1.59 -46.46
N ARG A 194 11.68 -1.97 -46.40
CA ARG A 194 10.93 -2.42 -47.57
C ARG A 194 10.70 -1.30 -48.58
N ARG A 195 10.38 -0.08 -48.13
CA ARG A 195 10.20 1.09 -48.99
C ARG A 195 11.47 1.48 -49.73
N ARG A 196 12.63 1.49 -49.05
CA ARG A 196 13.93 1.79 -49.68
C ARG A 196 14.30 0.81 -50.81
N LYS A 197 13.91 -0.46 -50.69
CA LYS A 197 14.11 -1.45 -51.77
C LYS A 197 13.21 -1.24 -52.99
N GLN A 198 12.10 -0.52 -52.85
CA GLN A 198 11.17 -0.25 -53.96
C GLN A 198 11.51 1.04 -54.72
N THR A 199 12.28 1.97 -54.12
CA THR A 199 12.72 3.21 -54.77
C THR A 199 14.07 3.07 -55.50
N ALA A 200 14.79 1.98 -55.28
CA ALA A 200 16.09 1.69 -55.92
C ALA A 200 15.99 0.75 -57.14
N ALA A 201 14.78 0.56 -57.67
CA ALA A 201 14.48 -0.18 -58.89
C ALA A 201 13.65 0.72 -59.82
#